data_AF-A0A7T7AMU1-F1
#
_entry.id   AF-A0A7T7AMU1-F1
#
_cell.length_a   1.000
_cell.length_b   1.000
_cell.length_c   1.000
_cell.angle_alpha   90.00
_cell.angle_beta   90.00
_cell.angle_gamma   90.00
#
_symmetry.space_group_name_H-M   'P 1'
#
loop_
_entity.id
_entity.type
_entity.pdbx_description
1 polymer ?
#
loop_
_entity_poly.entity_id
_entity_poly.type
_entity_poly.pdbx_seq_one_letter_code
_entity_poly.pdbx_strand_id
1 'polypeptide(L)'
;MEKKTEEVLLNEGYRKYSGNEIDVYFNKDICQHAGKCVKGDPETFNLERKPWILPKDERVEKIREVIDICPSGALKYKLKEEEFVRP
;
A
#
# COMPACT_ATOMS: atom_id res chain seq x y z
N MET A 1 -5.43 -4.90 -17.93
CA MET A 1 -5.08 -4.22 -16.67
C MET A 1 -6.37 -3.82 -16.00
N GLU A 2 -6.80 -4.56 -14.98
CA GLU A 2 -8.04 -4.27 -14.25
C GLU A 2 -7.83 -3.03 -13.37
N LYS A 3 -8.46 -1.92 -13.77
CA LYS A 3 -8.50 -0.71 -12.94
C LYS A 3 -9.48 -0.97 -11.79
N LYS A 4 -8.95 -1.23 -10.59
CA LYS A 4 -9.78 -1.42 -9.40
C LYS A 4 -10.01 -0.07 -8.71
N THR A 5 -11.24 0.17 -8.27
CA THR A 5 -11.59 1.32 -7.43
C THR A 5 -11.30 0.98 -5.96
N GLU A 6 -11.24 2.03 -5.14
CA GLU A 6 -11.09 1.89 -3.68
C GLU A 6 -12.15 0.98 -3.06
N GLU A 7 -13.41 1.13 -3.47
CA GLU A 7 -14.54 0.34 -2.97
C GLU A 7 -14.36 -1.16 -3.19
N VAL A 8 -13.83 -1.55 -4.36
CA VAL A 8 -13.55 -2.96 -4.68
C VAL A 8 -12.51 -3.54 -3.72
N LEU A 9 -11.42 -2.80 -3.45
CA LEU A 9 -10.39 -3.28 -2.54
C LEU A 9 -10.89 -3.43 -1.10
N LEU A 10 -11.70 -2.49 -0.63
CA LEU A 10 -12.30 -2.58 0.71
C LEU A 10 -13.21 -3.82 0.81
N ASN A 11 -13.96 -4.15 -0.24
CA ASN A 11 -14.78 -5.36 -0.29
C ASN A 11 -13.94 -6.65 -0.36
N GLU A 12 -12.81 -6.63 -1.07
CA GLU A 12 -11.84 -7.73 -1.14
C GLU A 12 -11.03 -7.93 0.17
N GLY A 13 -11.32 -7.16 1.23
CA GLY A 13 -10.66 -7.29 2.54
C GLY A 13 -9.35 -6.52 2.68
N TYR A 14 -9.05 -5.60 1.76
CA TYR A 14 -7.91 -4.70 1.95
C TYR A 14 -8.21 -3.67 3.03
N ARG A 15 -7.22 -3.47 3.90
CA ARG A 15 -7.24 -2.42 4.90
C ARG A 15 -6.62 -1.15 4.33
N LYS A 16 -7.37 -0.05 4.40
CA LYS A 16 -6.92 1.28 3.98
C LYS A 16 -6.10 1.97 5.06
N TYR A 17 -5.01 2.58 4.63
CA TYR A 17 -4.14 3.45 5.40
C TYR A 17 -4.08 4.77 4.66
N SER A 18 -4.81 5.76 5.17
CA SER A 18 -4.93 7.06 4.50
C SER A 18 -3.72 7.94 4.81
N GLY A 19 -3.11 8.50 3.77
CA GLY A 19 -2.10 9.57 3.86
C GLY A 19 -2.67 10.89 3.33
N ASN A 20 -1.84 11.94 3.30
CA ASN A 20 -2.27 13.22 2.73
C ASN A 20 -2.22 13.17 1.20
N GLU A 21 -1.14 12.68 0.59
CA GLU A 21 -1.02 12.55 -0.88
C GLU A 21 -1.31 11.15 -1.42
N ILE A 22 -1.06 10.10 -0.62
CA ILE A 22 -1.20 8.70 -1.03
C ILE A 22 -1.93 7.86 0.00
N ASP A 23 -2.92 7.09 -0.45
CA ASP A 23 -3.59 6.07 0.32
C ASP A 23 -2.97 4.70 0.00
N VAL A 24 -2.61 3.93 1.02
CA VAL A 24 -2.04 2.59 0.89
C VAL A 24 -3.06 1.56 1.33
N TYR A 25 -3.19 0.48 0.57
CA TYR A 25 -4.09 -0.63 0.83
C TYR A 25 -3.28 -1.88 1.08
N PHE A 26 -3.63 -2.62 2.13
CA PHE A 26 -2.94 -3.85 2.48
C PHE A 26 -3.93 -4.97 2.78
N ASN A 27 -3.71 -6.13 2.16
CA ASN A 27 -4.45 -7.34 2.45
C ASN A 27 -3.55 -8.39 3.11
N LYS A 28 -3.88 -8.75 4.35
CA LYS A 28 -3.11 -9.74 5.13
C LYS A 28 -3.25 -11.16 4.57
N ASP A 29 -4.41 -11.50 4.00
CA ASP A 29 -4.75 -12.83 3.52
C ASP A 29 -4.04 -13.14 2.18
N ILE A 30 -3.63 -12.10 1.45
CA ILE A 30 -2.83 -12.19 0.21
C ILE A 30 -1.33 -12.10 0.52
N CYS A 31 -0.93 -11.48 1.63
CA CYS A 31 0.47 -11.22 1.93
C CYS A 31 1.27 -12.52 2.15
N GLN A 32 2.27 -12.75 1.28
CA GLN A 32 3.19 -13.90 1.40
C GLN A 32 4.41 -13.66 2.30
N HIS A 33 4.45 -12.55 3.05
CA HIS A 33 5.53 -12.20 3.98
C HIS A 33 6.94 -12.15 3.35
N ALA A 34 7.04 -11.73 2.08
CA ALA A 34 8.33 -11.62 1.36
C ALA A 34 9.32 -10.60 1.98
N GLY A 35 8.85 -9.72 2.87
CA GLY A 35 9.69 -8.74 3.59
C GLY A 35 10.23 -7.61 2.71
N LYS A 36 9.79 -7.49 1.45
CA LYS A 36 10.21 -6.42 0.52
C LYS A 36 9.70 -5.04 0.95
N CYS A 37 8.50 -4.98 1.53
CA CYS A 37 7.90 -3.74 2.02
C CYS A 37 8.70 -3.09 3.16
N VAL A 38 8.89 -3.84 4.25
CA VAL A 38 9.61 -3.38 5.44
C VAL A 38 11.09 -3.13 5.18
N LYS A 39 11.72 -3.86 4.24
CA LYS A 39 13.13 -3.63 3.86
C LYS A 39 13.28 -2.47 2.88
N GLY A 40 12.28 -2.23 2.04
CA GLY A 40 12.32 -1.22 1.00
C GLY A 40 12.06 0.19 1.53
N ASP A 41 11.10 0.33 2.46
CA ASP A 41 10.86 1.58 3.17
C ASP A 41 10.39 1.32 4.62
N PRO A 42 11.32 1.06 5.56
CA PRO A 42 10.99 0.81 6.96
C PRO A 42 10.34 2.03 7.64
N GLU A 43 10.49 3.22 7.06
CA GLU A 43 9.88 4.43 7.58
C GLU A 43 8.38 4.50 7.30
N THR A 44 7.88 3.95 6.19
CA THR A 44 6.43 3.76 5.94
C THR A 44 5.92 2.43 6.47
N PHE A 45 6.67 1.34 6.30
CA PHE A 45 6.28 -0.03 6.67
C PHE A 45 7.07 -0.50 7.89
N ASN A 46 6.51 -0.35 9.09
CA ASN A 46 7.17 -0.69 10.34
C ASN A 46 6.27 -1.56 11.23
N LEU A 47 6.65 -2.82 11.40
CA LEU A 47 5.90 -3.81 12.18
C LEU A 47 5.91 -3.55 13.69
N GLU A 48 6.84 -2.74 14.18
CA GLU A 48 7.02 -2.45 15.61
C GLU A 48 6.10 -1.32 16.11
N ARG A 49 5.46 -0.58 15.21
CA ARG A 49 4.52 0.51 15.54
C ARG A 49 3.09 0.22 15.09
N LYS A 50 2.14 0.96 15.67
CA LYS A 50 0.74 0.98 15.24
C LYS A 50 0.30 2.43 14.99
N PRO A 51 -0.18 2.77 13.78
CA PRO A 51 -0.32 1.91 12.60
C PRO A 51 1.02 1.52 11.97
N TRP A 52 1.12 0.28 11.50
CA TRP A 52 2.36 -0.26 10.93
C TRP A 52 2.66 0.28 9.52
N ILE A 53 1.62 0.66 8.78
CA ILE A 53 1.73 1.42 7.52
C ILE A 53 1.39 2.87 7.82
N LEU A 54 2.32 3.77 7.47
CA LEU A 54 2.19 5.19 7.73
C LEU A 54 2.67 5.96 6.48
N PRO A 55 1.78 6.18 5.50
CA PRO A 55 2.15 6.81 4.25
C PRO A 55 2.48 8.28 4.49
N LYS A 56 3.72 8.66 4.17
CA LYS A 56 4.19 10.04 4.23
C LYS A 56 4.34 10.62 2.83
N ASP A 57 4.03 11.90 2.73
CA ASP A 57 4.10 12.72 1.52
C ASP A 57 5.52 12.75 0.93
N GLU A 58 6.53 12.93 1.79
CA GLU A 58 7.96 12.90 1.43
C GLU A 58 8.43 11.55 0.83
N ARG A 59 7.60 10.50 0.90
CA ARG A 59 7.93 9.13 0.48
C ARG A 59 7.01 8.58 -0.59
N VAL A 60 6.11 9.38 -1.16
CA VAL A 60 5.14 8.91 -2.16
C VAL A 60 5.83 8.08 -3.25
N GLU A 61 6.93 8.57 -3.82
CA GLU A 61 7.69 7.84 -4.84
C GLU A 61 8.26 6.52 -4.32
N LYS A 62 8.84 6.51 -3.11
CA LYS A 62 9.42 5.30 -2.51
C LYS A 62 8.37 4.26 -2.20
N ILE A 63 7.23 4.69 -1.68
CA ILE A 63 6.08 3.83 -1.38
C ILE A 63 5.62 3.14 -2.66
N ARG A 64 5.53 3.87 -3.78
CA ARG A 64 5.16 3.30 -5.09
C ARG A 64 6.14 2.23 -5.53
N GLU A 65 7.44 2.52 -5.55
CA GLU A 65 8.46 1.54 -5.93
C GLU A 65 8.38 0.27 -5.06
N VAL A 66 8.16 0.43 -3.76
CA VAL A 66 8.11 -0.67 -2.80
C VAL A 66 6.85 -1.52 -2.96
N ILE A 67 5.73 -0.90 -3.36
CA ILE A 67 4.48 -1.60 -3.65
C ILE A 67 4.57 -2.34 -4.99
N ASP A 68 5.16 -1.73 -6.03
CA ASP A 68 5.35 -2.33 -7.35
C ASP A 68 6.19 -3.62 -7.29
N ILE A 69 7.14 -3.73 -6.35
CA ILE A 69 7.95 -4.93 -6.14
C ILE A 69 7.26 -6.00 -5.26
N CYS A 70 6.01 -5.79 -4.83
CA CYS A 70 5.27 -6.74 -4.00
C CYS A 70 4.87 -7.97 -4.85
N PRO A 71 5.50 -9.15 -4.65
CA PRO A 71 5.27 -10.29 -5.54
C PRO A 71 3.87 -10.91 -5.38
N SER A 72 3.19 -10.66 -4.26
CA SER A 72 1.81 -11.15 -4.04
C SER A 72 0.73 -10.16 -4.47
N GLY A 73 1.08 -8.89 -4.78
CA GLY A 73 0.07 -7.84 -4.98
C GLY A 73 -0.79 -7.55 -3.74
N ALA A 74 -0.28 -7.89 -2.55
CA ALA A 74 -0.98 -7.69 -1.28
C ALA A 74 -1.01 -6.21 -0.86
N LEU A 75 -0.09 -5.41 -1.41
CA LEU A 75 -0.05 -3.98 -1.27
C LEU A 75 -0.54 -3.34 -2.55
N LYS A 76 -1.28 -2.24 -2.42
CA LYS A 76 -1.74 -1.39 -3.52
C LYS A 76 -1.76 0.05 -3.06
N TYR A 77 -1.80 1.00 -3.98
CA TYR A 77 -1.85 2.41 -3.61
C TYR A 77 -2.72 3.25 -4.53
N LYS A 78 -3.25 4.35 -3.98
CA LYS A 78 -4.02 5.34 -4.71
C LYS A 78 -3.51 6.73 -4.37
N LEU A 79 -3.14 7.50 -5.37
CA LEU A 79 -2.85 8.92 -5.18
C LEU A 79 -4.16 9.67 -4.98
N LYS A 80 -4.20 10.68 -4.11
CA LYS A 80 -5.43 11.48 -3.92
C LYS A 80 -5.88 12.18 -5.20
N GLU A 81 -4.93 12.52 -6.06
CA GLU A 81 -5.16 13.13 -7.36
C GLU A 81 -5.70 12.14 -8.40
N GLU A 82 -5.61 10.82 -8.14
CA GLU A 82 -6.08 9.77 -9.05
C GLU A 82 -7.34 9.06 -8.50
N GLU A 83 -8.28 8.76 -9.39
CA GLU A 83 -9.48 8.00 -9.02
C GLU A 83 -9.22 6.48 -8.94
N PHE A 84 -8.20 6.01 -9.64
CA PHE A 84 -7.89 4.58 -9.80
C PHE A 84 -6.82 4.09 -8.83
N VAL A 85 -6.97 2.86 -8.35
CA VAL A 85 -5.95 2.20 -7.52
C VAL A 85 -4.93 1.49 -8.41
N ARG A 86 -3.66 1.69 -8.09
CA ARG A 86 -2.53 1.05 -8.77
C ARG A 86 -2.05 -0.19 -8.00
N PRO A 87 -1.65 -1.26 -8.72
CA PRO A 87 -1.04 -2.43 -8.13
C PRO A 87 0.30 -2.12 -7.47
#